data_AF-A0A9P0L1T4-F1
#
_entry.id   AF-A0A9P0L1T4-F1
#
_cell.length_a   1.000
_cell.length_b   1.000
_cell.length_c   1.000
_cell.angle_alpha   90.00
_cell.angle_beta   90.00
_cell.angle_gamma   90.00
#
_symmetry.space_group_name_H-M   'P 1'
#
loop_
_entity.id
_entity.type
_entity.pdbx_description
1 polymer ?
#
loop_
_entity_poly.entity_id
_entity_poly.type
_entity_poly.pdbx_seq_one_letter_code
_entity_poly.pdbx_strand_id
1 'polypeptide(L)'
;MKYRSKKGQLPFVELNGEEIADSAIIIKELSQKFNHDLDAGLTTEQRNLAHATISMIENHLAWVVMWWRTKYPDQVLKGYKVNLQHALGTRIPNGVLNFFFKFAFGRKGSKKVKAQGMGVHTPEEINQFGQEDLRVLKDMLADKPFFFGDEPTNLDVVVFAHLAQIYFIDKEVSYPLRDYMTEHCPNLVGLVNRMKERCFPDWDEICTTLDLNSHLPKPVEETKEEGKGKEEKETEKEKEPEDKDIEKEKTDEKEKDKAKEKESEENKEKEGK
;
A
#
# COMPACT_ATOMS: atom_id res chain seq x y z
N MET A 1 -11.10 3.19 15.16
CA MET A 1 -11.23 3.40 13.70
C MET A 1 -11.03 2.05 13.02
N LYS A 2 -11.86 1.69 12.02
CA LYS A 2 -11.73 0.41 11.31
C LYS A 2 -10.64 0.57 10.23
N TYR A 3 -9.48 -0.05 10.43
CA TYR A 3 -8.33 0.13 9.54
C TYR A 3 -8.28 -0.80 8.33
N ARG A 4 -9.23 -1.75 8.23
CA ARG A 4 -9.29 -2.80 7.18
C ARG A 4 -10.73 -3.18 6.91
N SER A 5 -11.03 -3.68 5.73
CA SER A 5 -12.35 -4.23 5.41
C SER A 5 -12.73 -5.41 6.31
N LYS A 6 -13.98 -5.87 6.22
CA LYS A 6 -14.47 -7.15 6.77
C LYS A 6 -13.64 -8.34 6.30
N LYS A 7 -12.97 -8.22 5.14
CA LYS A 7 -12.02 -9.23 4.60
C LYS A 7 -10.58 -9.05 5.11
N GLY A 8 -10.30 -8.05 5.95
CA GLY A 8 -8.96 -7.74 6.43
C GLY A 8 -8.06 -7.08 5.38
N GLN A 9 -8.62 -6.60 4.27
CA GLN A 9 -7.89 -6.06 3.12
C GLN A 9 -8.02 -4.53 3.00
N LEU A 10 -7.05 -3.94 2.32
CA LEU A 10 -7.06 -2.58 1.78
C LEU A 10 -6.77 -2.68 0.27
N PRO A 11 -7.31 -1.79 -0.58
CA PRO A 11 -8.28 -0.75 -0.22
C PRO A 11 -9.70 -1.29 0.02
N PHE A 12 -10.52 -0.48 0.70
CA PHE A 12 -11.98 -0.64 0.76
C PHE A 12 -12.65 0.73 0.80
N VAL A 13 -13.92 0.78 0.38
CA VAL A 13 -14.78 1.96 0.50
C VAL A 13 -16.08 1.59 1.18
N GLU A 14 -16.74 2.58 1.78
CA GLU A 14 -18.13 2.47 2.21
C GLU A 14 -18.98 3.37 1.33
N LEU A 15 -19.96 2.77 0.66
CA LEU A 15 -20.82 3.46 -0.30
C LEU A 15 -22.28 3.19 0.07
N ASN A 16 -22.98 4.23 0.54
CA ASN A 16 -24.36 4.15 1.03
C ASN A 16 -24.56 3.08 2.13
N GLY A 17 -23.59 2.96 3.05
CA GLY A 17 -23.62 1.99 4.15
C GLY A 17 -23.19 0.56 3.75
N GLU A 18 -22.86 0.32 2.49
CA GLU A 18 -22.31 -0.94 2.01
C GLU A 18 -20.78 -0.88 1.91
N GLU A 19 -20.10 -1.87 2.49
CA GLU A 19 -18.65 -1.98 2.41
C GLU A 19 -18.24 -2.79 1.18
N ILE A 20 -17.40 -2.20 0.33
CA ILE A 20 -16.84 -2.81 -0.87
C ILE A 20 -15.32 -2.87 -0.71
N ALA A 21 -14.75 -4.07 -0.78
CA ALA A 21 -13.32 -4.30 -0.63
C ALA A 21 -12.74 -4.91 -1.91
N ASP A 22 -11.43 -4.71 -2.12
CA ASP A 22 -10.66 -5.03 -3.34
C ASP A 22 -10.78 -3.95 -4.41
N SER A 23 -9.65 -3.44 -4.91
CA SER A 23 -9.61 -2.32 -5.88
C SER A 23 -10.34 -2.65 -7.18
N ALA A 24 -10.21 -3.86 -7.71
CA ALA A 24 -10.86 -4.24 -8.96
C ALA A 24 -12.39 -4.31 -8.79
N ILE A 25 -12.85 -4.81 -7.64
CA ILE A 25 -14.28 -4.82 -7.30
C ILE A 25 -14.79 -3.40 -7.09
N ILE A 26 -14.05 -2.57 -6.34
CA ILE A 26 -14.41 -1.16 -6.08
C ILE A 26 -14.56 -0.40 -7.40
N ILE A 27 -13.57 -0.48 -8.29
CA ILE A 27 -13.61 0.19 -9.60
C ILE A 27 -14.82 -0.29 -10.40
N LYS A 28 -15.07 -1.60 -10.46
CA LYS A 28 -16.22 -2.17 -11.18
C LYS A 28 -17.55 -1.65 -10.65
N GLU A 29 -17.78 -1.72 -9.34
CA GLU A 29 -19.05 -1.30 -8.72
C GLU A 29 -19.28 0.20 -8.88
N LEU A 30 -18.24 1.03 -8.72
CA LEU A 30 -18.33 2.47 -8.95
C LEU A 30 -18.61 2.78 -10.41
N SER A 31 -17.94 2.10 -11.34
CA SER A 31 -18.15 2.29 -12.78
C SER A 31 -19.59 2.00 -13.18
N GLN A 32 -20.16 0.91 -12.67
CA GLN A 32 -21.56 0.54 -12.90
C GLN A 32 -22.52 1.56 -12.26
N LYS A 33 -22.28 1.97 -11.02
CA LYS A 33 -23.16 2.88 -10.29
C LYS A 33 -23.20 4.28 -10.89
N PHE A 34 -22.06 4.79 -11.35
CA PHE A 34 -21.94 6.13 -11.92
C PHE A 34 -22.01 6.15 -13.46
N ASN A 35 -22.27 4.99 -14.08
CA ASN A 35 -22.32 4.81 -15.53
C ASN A 35 -21.09 5.40 -16.24
N HIS A 36 -19.91 5.12 -15.68
CA HIS A 36 -18.64 5.62 -16.16
C HIS A 36 -17.60 4.49 -16.16
N ASP A 37 -17.45 3.85 -17.31
CA ASP A 37 -16.47 2.79 -17.53
C ASP A 37 -15.27 3.35 -18.31
N LEU A 38 -14.10 3.35 -17.67
CA LEU A 38 -12.84 3.79 -18.27
C LEU A 38 -12.40 2.92 -19.46
N ASP A 39 -12.87 1.68 -19.52
CA ASP A 39 -12.51 0.70 -20.53
C ASP A 39 -13.63 0.51 -21.58
N ALA A 40 -14.63 1.40 -21.60
CA ALA A 40 -15.80 1.31 -22.48
C ALA A 40 -15.40 1.29 -23.98
N GLY A 41 -14.40 2.09 -24.35
CA GLY A 41 -13.91 2.22 -25.72
C GLY A 41 -12.94 1.13 -26.19
N LEU A 42 -12.54 0.20 -25.30
CA LEU A 42 -11.55 -0.81 -25.63
C LEU A 42 -12.11 -1.94 -26.50
N THR A 43 -11.32 -2.37 -27.47
CA THR A 43 -11.59 -3.63 -28.19
C THR A 43 -11.35 -4.84 -27.29
N THR A 44 -11.85 -6.01 -27.69
CA THR A 44 -11.61 -7.27 -26.97
C THR A 44 -10.12 -7.57 -26.82
N GLU A 45 -9.34 -7.32 -27.88
CA GLU A 45 -7.88 -7.51 -27.87
C GLU A 45 -7.20 -6.57 -26.87
N GLN A 46 -7.61 -5.30 -26.84
CA GLN A 46 -7.08 -4.32 -25.90
C GLN A 46 -7.43 -4.68 -24.44
N ARG A 47 -8.66 -5.15 -24.18
CA ARG A 47 -9.05 -5.62 -22.84
C ARG A 47 -8.22 -6.82 -22.39
N ASN A 48 -7.98 -7.78 -23.27
CA ASN A 48 -7.13 -8.93 -22.97
C ASN A 48 -5.69 -8.51 -22.66
N LEU A 49 -5.14 -7.56 -23.44
CA LEU A 49 -3.81 -7.02 -23.21
C LEU A 49 -3.75 -6.22 -21.91
N ALA A 50 -4.77 -5.41 -21.60
CA ALA A 50 -4.89 -4.69 -20.34
C ALA A 50 -4.86 -5.64 -19.15
N HIS A 51 -5.67 -6.71 -19.19
CA HIS A 51 -5.73 -7.72 -18.15
C HIS A 51 -4.38 -8.41 -17.92
N ALA A 52 -3.71 -8.84 -18.99
CA ALA A 52 -2.40 -9.48 -18.90
C ALA A 52 -1.35 -8.53 -18.29
N THR A 53 -1.39 -7.26 -18.69
CA THR A 53 -0.43 -6.25 -18.24
C THR A 53 -0.67 -5.85 -16.77
N ILE A 54 -1.92 -5.66 -16.37
CA ILE A 54 -2.29 -5.44 -14.96
C ILE A 54 -1.85 -6.64 -14.12
N SER A 55 -2.08 -7.87 -14.61
CA SER A 55 -1.66 -9.08 -13.91
C SER A 55 -0.15 -9.14 -13.71
N MET A 56 0.66 -8.75 -14.72
CA MET A 56 2.11 -8.62 -14.61
C MET A 56 2.49 -7.57 -13.56
N ILE A 57 1.88 -6.39 -13.61
CA ILE A 57 2.18 -5.31 -12.66
C ILE A 57 1.90 -5.76 -11.22
N GLU A 58 0.72 -6.33 -10.95
CA GLU A 58 0.27 -6.68 -9.60
C GLU A 58 0.94 -7.94 -9.04
N ASN A 59 1.30 -8.90 -9.89
CA ASN A 59 1.83 -10.20 -9.46
C ASN A 59 3.35 -10.36 -9.70
N HIS A 60 3.99 -9.41 -10.39
CA HIS A 60 5.43 -9.41 -10.63
C HIS A 60 6.07 -8.10 -10.15
N LEU A 61 5.82 -6.97 -10.82
CA LEU A 61 6.45 -5.68 -10.49
C LEU A 61 6.17 -5.24 -9.04
N ALA A 62 4.94 -5.38 -8.58
CA ALA A 62 4.57 -5.04 -7.20
C ALA A 62 5.36 -5.86 -6.17
N TRP A 63 5.72 -7.11 -6.49
CA TRP A 63 6.53 -7.97 -5.63
C TRP A 63 8.02 -7.63 -5.67
N VAL A 64 8.52 -7.12 -6.81
CA VAL A 64 9.86 -6.51 -6.88
C VAL A 64 9.94 -5.28 -5.95
N VAL A 65 8.93 -4.40 -6.01
CA VAL A 65 8.85 -3.23 -5.13
C VAL A 65 8.69 -3.66 -3.67
N MET A 66 7.84 -4.64 -3.37
CA MET A 66 7.66 -5.16 -2.01
C MET A 66 8.94 -5.80 -1.46
N TRP A 67 9.69 -6.52 -2.30
CA TRP A 67 11.01 -7.02 -1.92
C TRP A 67 11.92 -5.88 -1.47
N TRP A 68 12.07 -4.82 -2.29
CA TRP A 68 12.92 -3.67 -1.94
C TRP A 68 12.45 -3.03 -0.62
N ARG A 69 11.14 -2.83 -0.47
CA ARG A 69 10.56 -2.23 0.75
C ARG A 69 10.90 -3.04 2.01
N THR A 70 10.81 -4.36 1.93
CA THR A 70 11.06 -5.24 3.07
C THR A 70 12.54 -5.47 3.33
N LYS A 71 13.38 -5.38 2.30
CA LYS A 71 14.83 -5.46 2.41
C LYS A 71 15.44 -4.19 3.01
N TYR A 72 14.88 -3.02 2.67
CA TYR A 72 15.41 -1.71 3.06
C TYR A 72 14.36 -0.84 3.78
N PRO A 73 13.82 -1.28 4.94
CA PRO A 73 12.77 -0.55 5.65
C PRO A 73 13.20 0.87 6.06
N ASP A 74 14.48 1.10 6.31
CA ASP A 74 15.05 2.42 6.62
C ASP A 74 14.92 3.38 5.43
N GLN A 75 15.23 2.87 4.25
CA GLN A 75 15.12 3.62 2.99
C GLN A 75 13.65 3.88 2.64
N VAL A 76 12.74 2.97 3.00
CA VAL A 76 11.29 3.21 2.87
C VAL A 76 10.87 4.40 3.73
N LEU A 77 11.22 4.40 5.02
CA LEU A 77 10.83 5.50 5.92
C LEU A 77 11.41 6.84 5.46
N LYS A 78 12.68 6.86 5.02
CA LYS A 78 13.33 8.07 4.49
C LYS A 78 12.71 8.50 3.15
N GLY A 79 12.58 7.57 2.21
CA GLY A 79 12.22 7.82 0.82
C GLY A 79 10.79 8.29 0.65
N TYR A 80 9.87 7.76 1.46
CA TYR A 80 8.46 8.20 1.50
C TYR A 80 8.20 9.25 2.58
N LYS A 81 9.24 9.73 3.28
CA LYS A 81 9.14 10.74 4.35
C LYS A 81 8.11 10.37 5.43
N VAL A 82 8.03 9.08 5.77
CA VAL A 82 7.01 8.56 6.70
C VAL A 82 7.39 8.91 8.12
N ASN A 83 6.54 9.70 8.77
CA ASN A 83 6.56 9.91 10.22
C ASN A 83 5.59 8.92 10.88
N LEU A 84 6.11 7.84 11.46
CA LEU A 84 5.28 6.78 12.05
C LEU A 84 4.44 7.26 13.23
N GLN A 85 4.95 8.21 14.02
CA GLN A 85 4.21 8.80 15.12
C GLN A 85 2.94 9.49 14.61
N HIS A 86 3.07 10.32 13.57
CA HIS A 86 1.96 11.00 12.92
C HIS A 86 1.01 9.99 12.25
N ALA A 87 1.55 9.06 11.46
CA ALA A 87 0.78 8.07 10.72
C ALA A 87 -0.05 7.13 11.62
N LEU A 88 0.44 6.83 12.82
CA LEU A 88 -0.24 5.96 13.79
C LEU A 88 -1.05 6.73 14.85
N GLY A 89 -1.02 8.07 14.84
CA GLY A 89 -1.70 8.90 15.83
C GLY A 89 -1.24 8.63 17.27
N THR A 90 0.04 8.28 17.46
CA THR A 90 0.58 7.87 18.76
C THR A 90 1.49 8.94 19.38
N ARG A 91 1.76 8.83 20.68
CA ARG A 91 2.74 9.67 21.39
C ARG A 91 4.11 8.98 21.56
N ILE A 92 4.25 7.75 21.07
CA ILE A 92 5.51 7.00 21.15
C ILE A 92 6.58 7.71 20.32
N PRO A 93 7.81 7.90 20.86
CA PRO A 93 8.91 8.51 20.10
C PRO A 93 9.21 7.77 18.79
N ASN A 94 9.42 8.52 17.71
CA ASN A 94 9.68 7.96 16.38
C ASN A 94 10.86 6.99 16.33
N GLY A 95 11.93 7.19 17.12
CA GLY A 95 13.06 6.25 17.16
C GLY A 95 12.64 4.83 17.56
N VAL A 96 11.72 4.72 18.53
CA VAL A 96 11.18 3.44 19.00
C VAL A 96 10.27 2.82 17.94
N LEU A 97 9.35 3.62 17.37
CA LEU A 97 8.47 3.16 16.29
C LEU A 97 9.25 2.69 15.07
N ASN A 98 10.30 3.41 14.68
CA ASN A 98 11.18 3.06 13.58
C ASN A 98 11.87 1.72 13.86
N PHE A 99 12.35 1.48 15.08
CA PHE A 99 12.95 0.19 15.44
C PHE A 99 11.97 -0.98 15.29
N PHE A 100 10.75 -0.85 15.83
CA PHE A 100 9.72 -1.88 15.69
C PHE A 100 9.28 -2.07 14.24
N PHE A 101 9.12 -0.98 13.48
CA PHE A 101 8.79 -1.04 12.06
C PHE A 101 9.83 -1.82 11.29
N LYS A 102 11.13 -1.50 11.45
CA LYS A 102 12.23 -2.22 10.80
C LYS A 102 12.18 -3.72 11.07
N PHE A 103 12.02 -4.08 12.34
CA PHE A 103 11.99 -5.48 12.74
C PHE A 103 10.75 -6.21 12.20
N ALA A 104 9.56 -5.65 12.42
CA ALA A 104 8.30 -6.27 12.03
C ALA A 104 8.11 -6.28 10.51
N PHE A 105 8.24 -5.12 9.86
CA PHE A 105 8.05 -4.95 8.43
C PHE A 105 9.12 -5.72 7.64
N GLY A 106 10.39 -5.60 8.05
CA GLY A 106 11.48 -6.34 7.41
C GLY A 106 11.34 -7.85 7.55
N ARG A 107 11.15 -8.37 8.77
CA ARG A 107 11.09 -9.82 9.02
C ARG A 107 9.80 -10.46 8.52
N LYS A 108 8.62 -9.91 8.84
CA LYS A 108 7.34 -10.46 8.37
C LYS A 108 7.19 -10.26 6.87
N GLY A 109 7.62 -9.11 6.35
CA GLY A 109 7.60 -8.82 4.91
C GLY A 109 8.50 -9.74 4.10
N SER A 110 9.76 -9.95 4.53
CA SER A 110 10.69 -10.86 3.84
C SER A 110 10.14 -12.29 3.76
N LYS A 111 9.46 -12.78 4.82
CA LYS A 111 8.79 -14.08 4.80
C LYS A 111 7.69 -14.15 3.74
N LYS A 112 6.88 -13.10 3.60
CA LYS A 112 5.81 -13.02 2.58
C LYS A 112 6.38 -13.00 1.16
N VAL A 113 7.39 -12.17 0.92
CA VAL A 113 8.06 -12.06 -0.38
C VAL A 113 8.73 -13.38 -0.77
N LYS A 114 9.34 -14.09 0.20
CA LYS A 114 9.86 -15.44 -0.03
C LYS A 114 8.75 -16.46 -0.33
N ALA A 115 7.63 -16.39 0.39
CA ALA A 115 6.49 -17.30 0.17
C ALA A 115 5.81 -17.10 -1.18
N GLN A 116 5.80 -15.87 -1.71
CA GLN A 116 5.28 -15.58 -3.04
C GLN A 116 6.22 -16.06 -4.16
N GLY A 117 7.52 -16.16 -3.89
CA GLY A 117 8.53 -16.64 -4.84
C GLY A 117 9.60 -15.60 -5.16
N MET A 118 9.26 -14.30 -5.22
CA MET A 118 10.23 -13.24 -5.55
C MET A 118 11.44 -13.24 -4.60
N GLY A 119 11.23 -13.55 -3.32
CA GLY A 119 12.28 -13.52 -2.31
C GLY A 119 13.29 -14.67 -2.34
N VAL A 120 13.17 -15.61 -3.28
CA VAL A 120 14.17 -16.69 -3.46
C VAL A 120 15.31 -16.30 -4.39
N HIS A 121 15.14 -15.22 -5.15
CA HIS A 121 16.11 -14.71 -6.11
C HIS A 121 17.14 -13.79 -5.48
N THR A 122 18.24 -13.58 -6.19
CA THR A 122 19.29 -12.63 -5.81
C THR A 122 18.81 -11.18 -5.98
N PRO A 123 19.40 -10.22 -5.24
CA PRO A 123 19.13 -8.79 -5.43
C PRO A 123 19.25 -8.32 -6.87
N GLU A 124 20.25 -8.82 -7.60
CA GLU A 124 20.55 -8.47 -8.98
C GLU A 124 19.45 -8.98 -9.94
N GLU A 125 19.05 -10.25 -9.79
CA GLU A 125 17.94 -10.83 -10.57
C GLU A 125 16.62 -10.08 -10.32
N ILE A 126 16.30 -9.79 -9.07
CA ILE A 126 15.07 -9.07 -8.70
C ILE A 126 15.07 -7.66 -9.30
N ASN A 127 16.22 -7.00 -9.31
CA ASN A 127 16.34 -5.70 -9.96
C ASN A 127 16.13 -5.81 -11.47
N GLN A 128 16.74 -6.80 -12.12
CA GLN A 128 16.57 -7.06 -13.54
C GLN A 128 15.11 -7.36 -13.91
N PHE A 129 14.39 -8.12 -13.08
CA PHE A 129 12.95 -8.37 -13.27
C PHE A 129 12.14 -7.08 -13.28
N GLY A 130 12.39 -6.17 -12.34
CA GLY A 130 11.74 -4.86 -12.33
C GLY A 130 12.09 -4.02 -13.56
N GLN A 131 13.36 -4.02 -13.99
CA GLN A 131 13.79 -3.29 -15.19
C GLN A 131 13.09 -3.84 -16.46
N GLU A 132 12.93 -5.15 -16.55
CA GLU A 132 12.26 -5.80 -17.67
C GLU A 132 10.76 -5.47 -17.71
N ASP A 133 10.06 -5.48 -16.56
CA ASP A 133 8.67 -5.03 -16.48
C ASP A 133 8.52 -3.56 -16.91
N LEU A 134 9.44 -2.68 -16.48
CA LEU A 134 9.46 -1.28 -16.90
C LEU A 134 9.73 -1.15 -18.41
N ARG A 135 10.60 -1.99 -18.97
CA ARG A 135 10.87 -2.01 -20.40
C ARG A 135 9.63 -2.43 -21.19
N VAL A 136 8.91 -3.46 -20.75
CA VAL A 136 7.64 -3.88 -21.36
C VAL A 136 6.63 -2.73 -21.35
N LEU A 137 6.43 -2.07 -20.21
CA LEU A 137 5.51 -0.93 -20.11
C LEU A 137 5.94 0.24 -21.00
N LYS A 138 7.24 0.55 -21.04
CA LYS A 138 7.82 1.58 -21.91
C LYS A 138 7.51 1.27 -23.37
N ASP A 139 7.79 0.05 -23.83
CA ASP A 139 7.63 -0.37 -25.22
C ASP A 139 6.15 -0.40 -25.61
N MET A 140 5.28 -0.81 -24.69
CA MET A 140 3.83 -0.80 -24.87
C MET A 140 3.24 0.61 -24.95
N LEU A 141 3.71 1.55 -24.13
CA LEU A 141 3.29 2.94 -24.18
C LEU A 141 3.79 3.62 -25.46
N ALA A 142 5.03 3.33 -25.87
CA ALA A 142 5.70 3.92 -27.02
C ALA A 142 5.59 5.47 -26.97
N ASP A 143 5.11 6.08 -28.05
CA ASP A 143 4.91 7.53 -28.19
C ASP A 143 3.48 7.99 -27.85
N LYS A 144 2.63 7.08 -27.36
CA LYS A 144 1.22 7.39 -27.06
C LYS A 144 1.09 8.17 -25.74
N PRO A 145 0.08 9.05 -25.62
CA PRO A 145 -0.19 9.73 -24.34
C PRO A 145 -0.70 8.77 -23.26
N PHE A 146 -1.47 7.74 -23.64
CA PHE A 146 -1.96 6.65 -22.77
C PHE A 146 -1.86 5.30 -23.51
N PHE A 147 -1.96 4.18 -22.78
CA PHE A 147 -1.68 2.86 -23.36
C PHE A 147 -2.55 2.50 -24.58
N PHE A 148 -3.81 2.95 -24.61
CA PHE A 148 -4.78 2.60 -25.66
C PHE A 148 -5.32 3.78 -26.47
N GLY A 149 -4.76 4.98 -26.34
CA GLY A 149 -5.17 6.14 -27.13
C GLY A 149 -4.95 7.46 -26.40
N ASP A 150 -5.89 8.40 -26.62
CA ASP A 150 -5.82 9.78 -26.14
C ASP A 150 -6.43 9.98 -24.75
N GLU A 151 -7.20 9.02 -24.24
CA GLU A 151 -7.80 9.06 -22.91
C GLU A 151 -7.28 7.91 -22.02
N PRO A 152 -7.14 8.14 -20.71
CA PRO A 152 -6.67 7.13 -19.78
C PRO A 152 -7.70 6.03 -19.59
N THR A 153 -7.21 4.81 -19.48
CA THR A 153 -7.98 3.60 -19.20
C THR A 153 -7.65 3.08 -17.81
N ASN A 154 -8.29 1.99 -17.38
CA ASN A 154 -7.94 1.36 -16.11
C ASN A 154 -6.47 0.92 -16.05
N LEU A 155 -5.88 0.52 -17.18
CA LEU A 155 -4.45 0.19 -17.25
C LEU A 155 -3.57 1.40 -16.88
N ASP A 156 -3.87 2.59 -17.38
CA ASP A 156 -3.11 3.80 -17.07
C ASP A 156 -3.19 4.16 -15.58
N VAL A 157 -4.36 3.95 -14.96
CA VAL A 157 -4.57 4.14 -13.51
C VAL A 157 -3.72 3.16 -12.70
N VAL A 158 -3.73 1.88 -13.05
CA VAL A 158 -2.92 0.85 -12.36
C VAL A 158 -1.43 1.11 -12.53
N VAL A 159 -0.99 1.47 -13.74
CA VAL A 159 0.41 1.81 -14.03
C VAL A 159 0.83 3.02 -13.21
N PHE A 160 0.03 4.09 -13.19
CA PHE A 160 0.31 5.26 -12.35
C PHE A 160 0.46 4.88 -10.88
N ALA A 161 -0.50 4.12 -10.32
CA ALA A 161 -0.49 3.74 -8.90
C ALA A 161 0.78 2.96 -8.48
N HIS A 162 1.34 2.15 -9.38
CA HIS A 162 2.56 1.38 -9.11
C HIS A 162 3.83 2.18 -9.40
N LEU A 163 3.89 2.88 -10.54
CA LEU A 163 5.08 3.63 -10.93
C LEU A 163 5.29 4.89 -10.10
N ALA A 164 4.23 5.52 -9.59
CA ALA A 164 4.35 6.65 -8.67
C ALA A 164 5.11 6.25 -7.38
N GLN A 165 4.91 5.03 -6.89
CA GLN A 165 5.65 4.51 -5.72
C GLN A 165 7.15 4.33 -6.01
N ILE A 166 7.54 4.19 -7.28
CA ILE A 166 8.94 4.08 -7.68
C ILE A 166 9.53 5.47 -7.93
N TYR A 167 8.84 6.26 -8.75
CA TYR A 167 9.33 7.53 -9.28
C TYR A 167 9.46 8.63 -8.21
N PHE A 168 8.47 8.75 -7.31
CA PHE A 168 8.43 9.84 -6.33
C PHE A 168 9.18 9.55 -5.03
N ILE A 169 9.92 8.44 -4.93
CA ILE A 169 10.84 8.21 -3.80
C ILE A 169 11.90 9.30 -3.79
N ASP A 170 12.12 9.89 -2.60
CA ASP A 170 13.08 10.98 -2.42
C ASP A 170 14.45 10.65 -3.05
N LYS A 171 14.95 11.59 -3.86
CA LYS A 171 16.19 11.46 -4.64
C LYS A 171 17.43 11.14 -3.80
N GLU A 172 17.43 11.46 -2.50
CA GLU A 172 18.52 11.12 -1.59
C GLU A 172 18.56 9.64 -1.20
N VAL A 173 17.50 8.89 -1.48
CA VAL A 173 17.47 7.43 -1.31
C VAL A 173 17.96 6.79 -2.60
N SER A 174 18.98 5.95 -2.50
CA SER A 174 19.41 5.11 -3.62
C SER A 174 18.34 4.07 -3.89
N TYR A 175 17.79 4.08 -5.10
CA TYR A 175 16.83 3.07 -5.53
C TYR A 175 17.03 2.76 -7.02
N PRO A 176 17.75 1.67 -7.35
CA PRO A 176 18.17 1.43 -8.73
C PRO A 176 17.01 1.33 -9.73
N LEU A 177 15.83 0.90 -9.29
CA LEU A 177 14.65 0.80 -10.17
C LEU A 177 14.10 2.19 -10.55
N ARG A 178 14.14 3.17 -9.63
CA ARG A 178 13.81 4.57 -9.93
C ARG A 178 14.82 5.17 -10.90
N ASP A 179 16.11 4.91 -10.65
CA ASP A 179 17.19 5.44 -11.47
C ASP A 179 17.06 4.90 -12.91
N TYR A 180 16.85 3.58 -13.06
CA TYR A 180 16.55 2.96 -14.37
C TYR A 180 15.32 3.57 -15.06
N MET A 181 14.22 3.73 -14.33
CA MET A 181 12.99 4.33 -14.89
C MET A 181 13.25 5.76 -15.40
N THR A 182 14.03 6.55 -14.66
CA THR A 182 14.35 7.93 -15.01
C THR A 182 15.26 8.02 -16.22
N GLU A 183 16.27 7.14 -16.30
CA GLU A 183 17.27 7.15 -17.36
C GLU A 183 16.80 6.49 -18.66
N HIS A 184 16.00 5.42 -18.57
CA HIS A 184 15.69 4.55 -19.71
C HIS A 184 14.22 4.54 -20.13
N CYS A 185 13.31 5.06 -19.29
CA CYS A 185 11.86 5.05 -19.54
C CYS A 185 11.23 6.47 -19.44
N PRO A 186 11.73 7.48 -20.18
CA PRO A 186 11.24 8.86 -20.08
C PRO A 186 9.76 9.01 -20.46
N ASN A 187 9.23 8.16 -21.34
CA ASN A 187 7.80 8.14 -21.69
C ASN A 187 6.91 7.69 -20.51
N LEU A 188 7.37 6.73 -19.69
CA LEU A 188 6.69 6.33 -18.46
C LEU A 188 6.74 7.43 -17.39
N VAL A 189 7.88 8.12 -17.26
CA VAL A 189 7.99 9.32 -16.41
C VAL A 189 6.99 10.39 -16.86
N GLY A 190 6.85 10.59 -18.17
CA GLY A 190 5.83 11.46 -18.75
C GLY A 190 4.41 11.03 -18.38
N LEU A 191 4.08 9.74 -18.53
CA LEU A 191 2.77 9.20 -18.16
C LEU A 191 2.47 9.43 -16.67
N VAL A 192 3.42 9.15 -15.78
CA VAL A 192 3.23 9.32 -14.34
C VAL A 192 2.95 10.77 -13.98
N ASN A 193 3.69 11.73 -14.56
CA ASN A 193 3.45 13.14 -14.30
C ASN A 193 2.11 13.62 -14.89
N ARG A 194 1.73 13.18 -16.10
CA ARG A 194 0.42 13.50 -16.69
C ARG A 194 -0.73 13.01 -15.81
N MET A 195 -0.64 11.77 -15.32
CA MET A 195 -1.66 11.20 -14.43
C MET A 195 -1.70 11.92 -13.08
N LYS A 196 -0.55 12.26 -12.50
CA LYS A 196 -0.47 13.09 -11.29
C LYS A 196 -1.20 14.42 -11.47
N GLU A 197 -0.84 15.18 -12.51
CA GLU A 197 -1.42 16.50 -12.78
C GLU A 197 -2.93 16.45 -13.05
N ARG A 198 -3.40 15.40 -13.74
CA ARG A 198 -4.81 15.21 -14.04
C ARG A 198 -5.64 14.82 -12.81
N CYS A 199 -5.10 13.98 -11.93
CA CYS A 199 -5.86 13.38 -10.82
C CYS A 199 -5.64 14.04 -9.47
N PHE A 200 -4.52 14.75 -9.26
CA PHE A 200 -4.11 15.28 -7.97
C PHE A 200 -3.62 16.74 -8.11
N PRO A 201 -4.52 17.70 -8.34
CA PRO A 201 -4.16 19.12 -8.42
C PRO A 201 -3.56 19.66 -7.10
N ASP A 202 -3.85 18.98 -5.99
CA ASP A 202 -3.40 19.25 -4.62
C ASP A 202 -2.23 18.33 -4.19
N TRP A 203 -1.49 17.71 -5.13
CA TRP A 203 -0.45 16.71 -4.84
C TRP A 203 0.54 17.10 -3.74
N ASP A 204 1.08 18.33 -3.80
CA ASP A 204 2.06 18.79 -2.81
C ASP A 204 1.45 18.97 -1.42
N GLU A 205 0.19 19.42 -1.35
CA GLU A 205 -0.55 19.59 -0.10
C GLU A 205 -0.84 18.23 0.54
N ILE A 206 -1.41 17.28 -0.22
CA ILE A 206 -1.71 15.94 0.29
C ILE A 206 -0.43 15.20 0.74
N CYS A 207 0.69 15.38 0.04
CA CYS A 207 1.96 14.74 0.38
C CYS A 207 2.64 15.37 1.61
N THR A 208 2.45 16.68 1.82
CA THR A 208 3.07 17.40 2.94
C THR A 208 2.26 17.26 4.22
N THR A 209 0.93 17.35 4.11
CA THR A 209 0.01 17.34 5.26
C THR A 209 -0.47 15.92 5.61
N LEU A 210 -0.37 14.98 4.65
CA LEU A 210 -0.98 13.65 4.71
C LEU A 210 -2.52 13.71 4.87
N ASP A 211 -3.13 14.83 4.47
CA ASP A 211 -4.57 15.00 4.39
C ASP A 211 -5.09 14.54 3.02
N LEU A 212 -5.69 13.36 2.97
CA LEU A 212 -6.23 12.78 1.74
C LEU A 212 -7.47 13.51 1.20
N ASN A 213 -8.04 14.44 1.98
CA ASN A 213 -9.22 15.22 1.61
C ASN A 213 -8.91 16.72 1.60
N SER A 214 -7.68 17.11 1.24
CA SER A 214 -7.26 18.52 1.30
C SER A 214 -8.14 19.46 0.46
N HIS A 215 -8.74 18.94 -0.61
CA HIS A 215 -9.71 19.64 -1.45
C HIS A 215 -11.12 19.81 -0.83
N LEU A 216 -11.45 19.12 0.26
CA LEU A 216 -12.76 19.23 0.92
C LEU A 216 -12.74 20.36 1.97
N PRO A 217 -13.84 21.14 2.09
CA PRO A 217 -13.96 22.13 3.16
C PRO A 217 -13.83 21.48 4.53
N LYS A 218 -12.88 21.96 5.35
CA LYS A 218 -12.70 21.48 6.72
C LYS A 218 -13.79 22.08 7.63
N PRO A 219 -14.32 21.31 8.60
CA PRO A 219 -15.18 21.87 9.63
C PRO A 219 -14.44 22.99 10.36
N VAL A 220 -15.10 24.12 10.60
CA VAL A 220 -14.52 25.23 11.37
C VAL A 220 -14.30 24.73 12.80
N GLU A 221 -13.04 24.72 13.27
CA GLU A 221 -12.74 24.43 14.67
C GLU A 221 -13.36 25.53 15.54
N GLU A 222 -14.38 25.19 16.33
CA GLU A 222 -14.87 26.08 17.38
C GLU A 222 -13.76 26.24 18.44
N THR A 223 -13.09 27.39 18.42
CA THR A 223 -12.22 27.82 19.52
C THR A 223 -13.05 27.89 20.79
N LYS A 224 -12.89 26.92 21.69
CA LYS A 224 -13.44 27.01 23.04
C LYS A 224 -12.72 28.12 23.79
N GLU A 225 -13.40 29.25 23.97
CA GLU A 225 -13.00 30.25 24.95
C GLU A 225 -12.99 29.63 26.35
N GLU A 226 -11.87 29.80 27.06
CA GLU A 226 -11.70 29.37 28.46
C GLU A 226 -12.57 30.23 29.39
N GLY A 227 -13.76 29.74 29.72
CA GLY A 227 -14.64 30.30 30.74
C GLY A 227 -14.57 29.51 32.05
N LYS A 228 -13.97 30.10 33.09
CA LYS A 228 -14.04 29.64 34.49
C LYS A 228 -15.50 29.50 34.96
N GLY A 229 -15.86 28.33 35.49
CA GLY A 229 -17.08 28.12 36.25
C GLY A 229 -17.15 26.71 36.83
N LYS A 230 -16.82 26.57 38.11
CA LYS A 230 -17.06 25.36 38.91
C LYS A 230 -18.56 25.19 39.10
N GLU A 231 -19.08 23.99 38.86
CA GLU A 231 -20.07 23.35 39.74
C GLU A 231 -20.06 21.83 39.52
N GLU A 232 -19.94 21.11 40.62
CA GLU A 232 -19.85 19.65 40.72
C GLU A 232 -21.24 19.01 40.63
N LYS A 233 -21.36 17.91 39.90
CA LYS A 233 -22.21 16.78 40.33
C LYS A 233 -21.76 15.46 39.72
N GLU A 234 -21.50 14.52 40.63
CA GLU A 234 -21.04 13.15 40.42
C GLU A 234 -21.97 12.31 39.55
N THR A 235 -21.40 11.42 38.74
CA THR A 235 -21.72 9.98 38.80
C THR A 235 -20.69 9.16 38.02
N GLU A 236 -20.24 8.08 38.65
CA GLU A 236 -19.22 7.14 38.22
C GLU A 236 -19.53 6.46 36.87
N LYS A 237 -18.49 6.24 36.07
CA LYS A 237 -18.13 4.90 35.58
C LYS A 237 -16.73 4.89 34.99
N GLU A 238 -15.88 4.08 35.62
CA GLU A 238 -14.60 3.61 35.12
C GLU A 238 -14.72 3.10 33.66
N LYS A 239 -13.78 3.50 32.82
CA LYS A 239 -13.37 2.72 31.66
C LYS A 239 -11.85 2.69 31.60
N GLU A 240 -11.31 1.55 32.03
CA GLU A 240 -9.96 1.08 31.75
C GLU A 240 -9.67 1.15 30.24
N PRO A 241 -8.42 1.44 29.83
CA PRO A 241 -7.99 1.13 28.48
C PRO A 241 -7.77 -0.38 28.38
N GLU A 242 -8.67 -1.08 27.69
CA GLU A 242 -8.49 -2.50 27.34
C GLU A 242 -7.37 -2.64 26.30
N ASP A 243 -6.16 -2.92 26.79
CA ASP A 243 -5.00 -3.45 26.06
C ASP A 243 -5.27 -4.91 25.63
N LYS A 244 -6.24 -5.13 24.74
CA LYS A 244 -6.65 -6.50 24.35
C LYS A 244 -5.96 -7.07 23.11
N ASP A 245 -5.27 -6.27 22.30
CA ASP A 245 -4.68 -6.77 21.05
C ASP A 245 -3.23 -7.28 21.20
N ILE A 246 -2.54 -6.95 22.29
CA ILE A 246 -1.23 -7.56 22.59
C ILE A 246 -1.38 -8.93 23.27
N GLU A 247 -2.46 -9.15 24.05
CA GLU A 247 -2.70 -10.43 24.69
C GLU A 247 -3.32 -11.47 23.77
N LYS A 248 -4.20 -11.07 22.83
CA LYS A 248 -4.78 -12.02 21.87
C LYS A 248 -3.73 -12.60 20.91
N GLU A 249 -2.81 -11.79 20.40
CA GLU A 249 -1.69 -12.29 19.59
C GLU A 249 -0.76 -13.23 20.40
N LYS A 250 -0.54 -12.97 21.69
CA LYS A 250 0.25 -13.85 22.58
C LYS A 250 -0.45 -15.17 22.89
N THR A 251 -1.78 -15.17 22.99
CA THR A 251 -2.55 -16.38 23.34
C THR A 251 -2.63 -17.33 22.15
N ASP A 252 -2.84 -16.79 20.94
CA ASP A 252 -2.84 -17.54 19.68
C ASP A 252 -1.44 -18.08 19.30
N GLU A 253 -0.35 -17.37 19.65
CA GLU A 253 1.03 -17.88 19.51
C GLU A 253 1.32 -19.05 20.47
N LYS A 254 0.88 -18.96 21.74
CA LYS A 254 1.13 -20.02 22.74
C LYS A 254 0.39 -21.32 22.45
N GLU A 255 -0.79 -21.25 21.84
CA GLU A 255 -1.54 -22.43 21.40
C GLU A 255 -0.96 -23.06 20.12
N LYS A 256 -0.48 -22.24 19.17
CA LYS A 256 0.20 -22.74 17.96
C LYS A 256 1.55 -23.39 18.24
N ASP A 257 2.32 -22.87 19.18
CA ASP A 257 3.61 -23.46 19.54
C ASP A 257 3.43 -24.77 20.33
N LYS A 258 2.43 -24.86 21.22
CA LYS A 258 2.07 -26.12 21.90
C LYS A 258 1.52 -27.20 20.96
N ALA A 259 0.80 -26.80 19.90
CA ALA A 259 0.33 -27.75 18.89
C ALA A 259 1.48 -28.34 18.07
N LYS A 260 2.49 -27.52 17.73
CA LYS A 260 3.70 -27.96 17.01
C LYS A 260 4.63 -28.82 17.84
N GLU A 261 4.77 -28.55 19.14
CA GLU A 261 5.54 -29.42 20.04
C GLU A 261 4.90 -30.81 20.14
N LYS A 262 3.57 -30.90 20.29
CA LYS A 262 2.85 -32.18 20.34
C LYS A 262 2.95 -32.98 19.03
N GLU A 263 2.84 -32.35 17.86
CA GLU A 263 3.05 -33.04 16.57
C GLU A 263 4.50 -33.54 16.40
N SER A 264 5.48 -32.84 16.99
CA SER A 264 6.88 -33.25 16.93
C SER A 264 7.23 -34.40 17.87
N GLU A 265 6.54 -34.52 19.01
CA GLU A 265 6.68 -35.66 19.93
C GLU A 265 5.96 -36.90 19.39
N GLU A 266 4.77 -36.75 18.79
CA GLU A 266 4.01 -37.87 18.21
C GLU A 266 4.70 -38.50 16.98
N ASN A 267 5.45 -37.70 16.21
CA ASN A 267 6.26 -38.22 15.11
C ASN A 267 7.54 -38.92 15.57
N LYS A 268 8.13 -38.51 16.70
CA LYS A 268 9.30 -39.19 17.28
C LYS A 268 8.96 -40.55 17.92
N GLU A 269 7.75 -40.71 18.46
CA GLU A 269 7.29 -42.01 18.98
C GLU A 269 6.94 -43.01 17.87
N LYS A 270 6.59 -42.55 16.66
CA LYS A 270 6.28 -43.43 15.51
C LYS A 270 7.51 -43.91 14.74
N GLU A 271 8.65 -43.22 14.85
CA GLU A 271 9.93 -43.63 14.24
C GLU A 271 10.80 -44.48 15.18
N GLY A 272 10.38 -44.67 16.44
CA GLY A 272 11.12 -45.40 17.47
C GLY A 272 10.61 -46.81 17.81
N LYS A 273 9.75 -47.41 16.98
CA LYS A 273 9.21 -48.76 17.17
C LYS A 273 9.51 -49.70 16.01
#